data_AF-A0A9X6GCK9-F1
#
_entry.id   AF-A0A9X6GCK9-F1
#
_cell.length_a   1.000
_cell.length_b   1.000
_cell.length_c   1.000
_cell.angle_alpha   90.00
_cell.angle_beta   90.00
_cell.angle_gamma   90.00
#
_symmetry.space_group_name_H-M   'P 1'
#
loop_
_entity.id
_entity.type
_entity.pdbx_description
1 polymer ?
#
loop_
_entity_poly.entity_id
_entity_poly.type
_entity_poly.pdbx_seq_one_letter_code
_entity_poly.pdbx_strand_id
1 'polypeptide(L)'
;MDTTNTDLQMKIDRLQLCPVDDCVYQEHLKAYEELGLYTKRFTYYKMYGQCFVPYSKEYVMRSTMEELLKRDKEKCIQCSPSFFNRLKRKMGIWIWRGKMKSLGGIAEWVQKRAKDEK
;
A
#
# COMPACT_ATOMS: atom_id res chain seq x y z
N MET A 1 -36.17 -2.98 11.65
CA MET A 1 -34.88 -2.34 11.99
C MET A 1 -33.92 -2.64 10.85
N ASP A 2 -33.40 -1.60 10.23
CA ASP A 2 -32.65 -1.70 8.96
C ASP A 2 -31.25 -2.29 9.21
N THR A 3 -31.16 -3.62 9.20
CA THR A 3 -29.92 -4.37 9.39
C THR A 3 -28.80 -3.94 8.42
N THR A 4 -29.18 -3.44 7.25
CA THR A 4 -28.27 -2.93 6.22
C THR A 4 -27.57 -1.63 6.61
N ASN A 5 -28.23 -0.74 7.35
CA ASN A 5 -27.61 0.50 7.84
C ASN A 5 -26.62 0.20 8.97
N THR A 6 -26.94 -0.76 9.84
CA THR A 6 -26.06 -1.16 10.95
C THR A 6 -24.78 -1.83 10.44
N ASP A 7 -24.86 -2.72 9.44
CA ASP A 7 -23.67 -3.35 8.85
C ASP A 7 -22.77 -2.34 8.13
N LEU A 8 -23.37 -1.40 7.39
CA LEU A 8 -22.64 -0.31 6.75
C LEU A 8 -21.88 0.53 7.77
N GLN A 9 -22.55 0.96 8.84
CA GLN A 9 -21.95 1.77 9.89
C GLN A 9 -20.77 1.04 10.54
N MET A 10 -20.93 -0.25 10.86
CA MET A 10 -19.85 -1.07 11.42
C MET A 10 -18.64 -1.17 10.49
N LYS A 11 -18.85 -1.27 9.18
CA LYS A 11 -17.77 -1.27 8.17
C LYS A 11 -17.06 0.07 8.08
N ILE A 12 -17.81 1.17 8.09
CA ILE A 12 -17.27 2.53 8.09
C ILE A 12 -16.39 2.73 9.32
N ASP A 13 -16.88 2.36 10.51
CA ASP A 13 -16.18 2.53 11.77
C ASP A 13 -14.90 1.66 11.84
N ARG A 14 -14.97 0.39 11.41
CA ARG A 14 -13.80 -0.49 11.37
C ARG A 14 -12.72 -0.03 10.38
N LEU A 15 -13.13 0.47 9.21
CA LEU A 15 -12.21 0.96 8.20
C LEU A 15 -11.75 2.40 8.47
N GLN A 16 -12.37 3.10 9.42
CA GLN A 16 -12.14 4.52 9.70
C GLN A 16 -12.33 5.37 8.45
N LEU A 17 -13.42 5.12 7.71
CA LEU A 17 -13.75 5.89 6.51
C LEU A 17 -14.35 7.25 6.90
N CYS A 18 -13.91 8.30 6.23
CA CYS A 18 -14.47 9.64 6.39
C CYS A 18 -15.56 9.89 5.33
N PRO A 19 -16.66 10.56 5.65
CA PRO A 19 -17.63 11.02 4.65
C PRO A 19 -17.00 12.09 3.75
N VAL A 20 -17.34 12.07 2.47
CA VAL A 20 -16.87 13.10 1.53
C VAL A 20 -17.67 14.39 1.74
N ASP A 21 -16.98 15.44 2.16
CA ASP A 21 -17.53 16.80 2.27
C ASP A 21 -17.28 17.61 0.99
N ASP A 22 -17.98 18.74 0.83
CA ASP A 22 -17.85 19.63 -0.32
C ASP A 22 -16.41 20.12 -0.56
N CYS A 23 -15.66 20.37 0.52
CA CYS A 23 -14.25 20.76 0.44
C CYS A 23 -13.39 19.65 -0.18
N VAL A 24 -13.56 18.42 0.31
CA VAL A 24 -12.84 17.22 -0.16
C VAL A 24 -13.23 16.92 -1.60
N TYR A 25 -14.50 17.12 -1.95
CA TYR A 25 -14.99 16.99 -3.31
C TYR A 25 -14.28 17.96 -4.24
N GLN A 26 -14.22 19.25 -3.90
CA GLN A 26 -13.56 20.26 -4.72
C GLN A 26 -12.05 20.01 -4.87
N GLU A 27 -11.38 19.59 -3.81
CA GLU A 27 -9.93 19.39 -3.80
C GLU A 27 -9.50 18.13 -4.57
N HIS A 28 -10.20 17.01 -4.38
CA HIS A 28 -9.76 15.71 -4.89
C HIS A 28 -10.64 15.14 -5.98
N LEU A 29 -11.97 15.29 -5.89
CA LEU A 29 -12.91 14.63 -6.81
C LEU A 29 -13.22 15.46 -8.06
N LYS A 30 -13.21 16.79 -7.97
CA LYS A 30 -13.49 17.66 -9.12
C LYS A 30 -12.55 17.39 -10.30
N ALA A 31 -11.25 17.21 -10.02
CA ALA A 31 -10.26 16.85 -11.04
C ALA A 31 -10.57 15.51 -11.73
N TYR A 32 -11.11 14.53 -11.00
CA TYR A 32 -11.52 13.26 -11.60
C TYR A 32 -12.80 13.39 -12.44
N GLU A 33 -13.75 14.25 -12.04
CA GLU A 33 -14.97 14.52 -12.81
C GLU A 33 -14.64 15.21 -14.15
N GLU A 34 -13.71 16.16 -14.15
CA GLU A 34 -13.21 16.81 -15.38
C GLU A 34 -12.52 15.81 -16.33
N LEU A 35 -11.95 14.73 -15.79
CA LEU A 35 -11.40 13.61 -16.56
C LEU A 35 -12.47 12.58 -17.02
N GLY A 36 -13.75 12.86 -16.76
CA GLY A 36 -14.87 12.02 -17.17
C GLY A 36 -15.15 10.83 -16.25
N LEU A 37 -14.58 10.80 -15.04
CA LEU A 37 -14.87 9.75 -14.06
C LEU A 37 -16.13 10.09 -13.26
N TYR A 38 -16.97 9.08 -13.04
CA TYR A 38 -18.19 9.21 -12.25
C TYR A 38 -17.89 9.32 -10.75
N THR A 39 -17.68 10.54 -10.27
CA THR A 39 -17.30 10.83 -8.88
C THR A 39 -18.47 10.88 -7.90
N LYS A 40 -19.69 11.13 -8.39
CA LYS A 40 -20.93 11.21 -7.58
C LYS A 40 -21.27 9.95 -6.78
N ARG A 41 -20.66 8.80 -7.12
CA ARG A 41 -20.87 7.52 -6.42
C ARG A 41 -19.99 7.37 -5.18
N PHE A 42 -18.96 8.20 -5.04
CA PHE A 42 -18.05 8.16 -3.91
C PHE A 42 -18.62 8.98 -2.76
N THR A 43 -19.05 8.27 -1.72
CA THR A 43 -19.65 8.87 -0.52
C THR A 43 -18.67 8.90 0.65
N TYR A 44 -17.64 8.06 0.60
CA TYR A 44 -16.64 7.92 1.64
C TYR A 44 -15.24 8.00 1.06
N TYR A 45 -14.26 8.33 1.89
CA TYR A 45 -12.87 8.32 1.50
C TYR A 45 -11.97 7.93 2.67
N LYS A 46 -10.73 7.58 2.36
CA LYS A 46 -9.67 7.40 3.34
C LYS A 46 -8.36 7.96 2.79
N MET A 47 -7.64 8.66 3.65
CA MET A 47 -6.29 9.14 3.36
C MET A 47 -5.27 8.12 3.84
N TYR A 48 -4.39 7.68 2.94
CA TYR A 48 -3.21 6.91 3.29
C TYR A 48 -1.99 7.78 3.03
N GLY A 49 -1.55 8.52 4.06
CA GLY A 49 -0.53 9.55 3.90
C GLY A 49 -1.01 10.66 2.97
N GLN A 50 -0.35 10.83 1.82
CA GLN A 50 -0.73 11.81 0.79
C GLN A 50 -1.68 11.24 -0.27
N CYS A 51 -2.01 9.94 -0.23
CA CYS A 51 -2.89 9.34 -1.22
C CYS A 51 -4.34 9.39 -0.78
N PHE A 52 -5.16 10.06 -1.59
CA PHE A 52 -6.60 10.05 -1.49
C PHE A 52 -7.18 8.78 -2.13
N VAL A 53 -7.95 8.00 -1.35
CA VAL A 53 -8.62 6.79 -1.84
C VAL A 53 -10.13 6.93 -1.62
N PRO A 54 -10.92 7.12 -2.69
CA PRO A 54 -12.37 7.21 -2.60
C PRO A 54 -13.03 5.82 -2.54
N TYR A 55 -14.13 5.72 -1.79
CA TYR A 55 -14.94 4.53 -1.59
C TYR A 55 -16.41 4.85 -1.91
N SER A 56 -17.05 4.00 -2.71
CA SER A 56 -18.49 4.12 -2.96
C SER A 56 -19.30 3.35 -1.92
N LYS A 57 -20.48 3.87 -1.57
CA LYS A 57 -21.40 3.20 -0.65
C LYS A 57 -21.73 1.77 -1.09
N GLU A 58 -22.03 1.61 -2.38
CA GLU A 58 -22.34 0.30 -2.98
C GLU A 58 -21.20 -0.70 -2.82
N TYR A 59 -19.95 -0.23 -2.96
CA TYR A 59 -18.77 -1.08 -2.81
C TYR A 59 -18.59 -1.57 -1.37
N VAL A 60 -18.74 -0.67 -0.38
CA VAL A 60 -18.64 -1.01 1.04
C VAL A 60 -19.77 -1.96 1.46
N MET A 61 -20.98 -1.77 0.93
CA MET A 61 -22.11 -2.68 1.20
C MET A 61 -21.88 -4.07 0.60
N ARG A 62 -21.46 -4.13 -0.66
CA ARG A 62 -21.32 -5.39 -1.42
C ARG A 62 -20.17 -6.26 -0.91
N SER A 63 -19.07 -5.66 -0.47
CA SER A 63 -17.90 -6.41 -0.03
C SER A 63 -18.05 -6.93 1.40
N THR A 64 -17.41 -8.07 1.66
CA THR A 64 -17.27 -8.60 3.01
C THR A 64 -16.24 -7.80 3.80
N MET A 65 -16.34 -7.81 5.12
CA MET A 65 -15.41 -7.09 6.00
C MET A 65 -13.95 -7.55 5.80
N GLU A 66 -13.74 -8.86 5.63
CA GLU A 66 -12.40 -9.45 5.45
C GLU A 66 -11.75 -8.99 4.14
N GLU A 67 -12.52 -8.95 3.05
CA GLU A 67 -12.05 -8.43 1.77
C GLU A 67 -11.69 -6.95 1.86
N LEU A 68 -12.54 -6.15 2.51
CA LEU A 68 -12.28 -4.73 2.70
C LEU A 68 -10.99 -4.50 3.50
N LEU A 69 -10.77 -5.24 4.58
CA LEU A 69 -9.55 -5.13 5.39
C LEU A 69 -8.30 -5.61 4.64
N LYS A 70 -8.43 -6.65 3.80
CA LYS A 70 -7.32 -7.10 2.96
C LYS A 70 -6.92 -6.02 1.96
N ARG A 71 -7.90 -5.43 1.26
CA ARG A 71 -7.65 -4.34 0.32
C ARG A 71 -7.14 -3.08 1.00
N ASP A 72 -7.64 -2.75 2.20
CA ASP A 72 -7.15 -1.62 3.00
C ASP A 72 -5.65 -1.76 3.30
N LYS A 73 -5.19 -2.96 3.67
CA LYS A 73 -3.76 -3.27 3.86
C LYS A 73 -2.97 -3.14 2.57
N GLU A 74 -3.47 -3.70 1.46
CA GLU A 74 -2.82 -3.59 0.15
C GLU A 74 -2.69 -2.13 -0.29
N LYS A 75 -3.75 -1.33 -0.10
CA LYS A 75 -3.75 0.11 -0.38
C LYS A 75 -2.81 0.87 0.53
N CYS A 76 -2.76 0.55 1.82
CA CYS A 76 -1.79 1.14 2.75
C CYS A 76 -0.34 0.87 2.32
N ILE A 77 -0.04 -0.32 1.80
CA ILE A 77 1.28 -0.65 1.25
C ILE A 77 1.56 0.11 -0.06
N GLN A 78 0.56 0.20 -0.95
CA GLN A 78 0.68 0.90 -2.24
C GLN A 78 0.84 2.42 -2.06
N CYS A 79 0.06 2.99 -1.15
CA CYS A 79 -0.04 4.41 -0.88
C CYS A 79 0.95 4.92 0.16
N SER A 80 1.75 4.05 0.79
CA SER A 80 2.90 4.47 1.58
C SER A 80 4.14 4.55 0.69
N PRO A 81 4.59 5.75 0.27
CA PRO A 81 5.89 5.91 -0.35
C PRO A 81 6.91 5.99 0.79
N SER A 82 7.03 4.92 1.57
CA SER A 82 7.89 4.94 2.73
C SER A 82 9.35 5.00 2.26
N PHE A 83 10.10 5.94 2.83
CA PHE A 83 11.56 5.99 2.79
C PHE A 83 12.19 4.61 3.05
N PHE A 84 11.50 3.77 3.84
CA PHE A 84 11.83 2.36 4.10
C PHE A 84 11.75 1.43 2.88
N ASN A 85 10.81 1.59 1.95
CA ASN A 85 10.80 0.83 0.69
C ASN A 85 11.96 1.26 -0.22
N ARG A 86 12.32 2.55 -0.19
CA ARG A 86 13.52 3.08 -0.87
C ARG A 86 14.81 2.55 -0.22
N LEU A 87 14.84 2.43 1.11
CA LEU A 87 15.94 1.84 1.88
C LEU A 87 16.05 0.34 1.72
N LYS A 88 14.94 -0.42 1.69
CA LYS A 88 14.96 -1.88 1.46
C LYS A 88 15.53 -2.22 0.09
N ARG A 89 15.22 -1.45 -0.96
CA ARG A 89 15.87 -1.60 -2.27
C ARG A 89 17.38 -1.33 -2.20
N LYS A 90 17.81 -0.28 -1.51
CA LYS A 90 19.25 0.01 -1.31
C LYS A 90 19.97 -1.05 -0.46
N MET A 91 19.37 -1.47 0.65
CA MET A 91 19.87 -2.54 1.53
C MET A 91 19.99 -3.86 0.78
N GLY A 92 18.98 -4.23 -0.02
CA GLY A 92 19.03 -5.42 -0.88
C GLY A 92 20.22 -5.40 -1.84
N ILE A 93 20.46 -4.27 -2.51
CA ILE A 93 21.63 -4.07 -3.38
C ILE A 93 22.95 -4.13 -2.60
N TRP A 94 22.99 -3.60 -1.37
CA TRP A 94 24.21 -3.58 -0.56
C TRP A 94 24.55 -4.96 0.01
N ILE A 95 23.55 -5.72 0.46
CA ILE A 95 23.68 -7.12 0.86
C ILE A 95 24.15 -7.96 -0.33
N TRP A 96 23.61 -7.74 -1.53
CA TRP A 96 24.01 -8.47 -2.74
C TRP A 96 25.45 -8.12 -3.17
N ARG A 97 25.85 -6.83 -3.15
CA ARG A 97 27.25 -6.42 -3.38
C ARG A 97 28.20 -6.95 -2.33
N GLY A 98 27.80 -7.00 -1.06
CA GLY A 98 28.57 -7.58 0.03
C GLY A 98 28.80 -9.08 -0.16
N LYS A 99 27.74 -9.83 -0.48
CA LYS A 99 27.82 -11.28 -0.78
C LYS A 99 28.62 -11.60 -2.04
N MET A 100 28.52 -10.79 -3.10
CA MET A 100 29.34 -10.95 -4.31
C MET A 100 30.82 -10.74 -4.03
N LYS A 101 31.18 -9.74 -3.20
CA LYS A 101 32.56 -9.50 -2.77
C LYS A 101 33.09 -10.61 -1.87
N SER A 102 32.29 -11.15 -0.96
CA SER A 102 32.72 -12.28 -0.13
C SER A 102 32.94 -13.56 -0.94
N LEU A 103 32.09 -13.84 -1.94
CA LEU A 103 32.26 -15.01 -2.81
C LEU A 103 33.47 -14.88 -3.74
N GLY A 104 33.80 -13.67 -4.22
CA GLY A 104 35.04 -13.42 -4.97
C GLY A 104 36.31 -13.60 -4.14
N GLY A 105 36.28 -13.25 -2.85
CA GLY A 105 37.42 -13.44 -1.93
C GLY A 105 37.60 -14.88 -1.46
N ILE A 106 36.54 -15.67 -1.29
CA ILE A 106 36.63 -17.08 -0.85
C ILE A 106 37.32 -17.95 -1.92
N ALA A 107 37.11 -17.65 -3.20
CA ALA A 107 37.78 -18.35 -4.30
C ALA A 107 39.32 -18.21 -4.25
N GLU A 108 39.83 -17.05 -3.80
CA GLU A 108 41.27 -16.77 -3.67
C GLU A 108 41.90 -17.49 -2.45
N TRP A 109 41.15 -17.67 -1.36
CA TRP A 109 41.64 -18.38 -0.17
C TRP A 109 41.73 -19.89 -0.35
N VAL A 110 40.85 -20.49 -1.16
CA VAL A 110 40.87 -21.93 -1.45
C VAL A 110 42.08 -22.30 -2.34
N GLN A 111 42.47 -21.45 -3.29
CA GLN A 111 43.66 -21.71 -4.12
C GLN A 111 44.98 -21.57 -3.37
N LYS A 112 45.06 -20.71 -2.34
CA LYS A 112 46.29 -20.52 -1.55
C LYS A 112 46.58 -21.74 -0.67
N ARG A 113 45.57 -22.30 0.01
CA ARG A 113 45.73 -23.50 0.84
C ARG A 113 46.15 -24.75 0.07
N ALA A 114 45.77 -24.89 -1.20
CA ALA A 114 46.14 -26.05 -2.02
C ALA A 114 47.60 -26.00 -2.53
N LYS A 115 48.30 -24.87 -2.41
CA LYS A 115 49.72 -24.72 -2.81
C LYS A 115 50.70 -24.89 -1.67
N ASP A 116 50.26 -24.80 -0.42
CA ASP A 116 51.11 -24.91 0.77
C ASP A 116 51.17 -26.36 1.32
N GLU A 117 50.55 -27.33 0.64
CA GLU A 117 50.50 -28.75 1.02
C GLU A 117 51.24 -29.67 0.01
N LYS A 118 52.28 -29.15 -0.66
CA LYS A 118 53.21 -29.93 -1.50
C LYS A 118 54.66 -29.67 -1.16
#